data_AF-A0A9E1PRP0-F1
#
_entry.id   AF-A0A9E1PRP0-F1
#
_cell.length_a   1.000
_cell.length_b   1.000
_cell.length_c   1.000
_cell.angle_alpha   90.00
_cell.angle_beta   90.00
_cell.angle_gamma   90.00
#
_symmetry.space_group_name_H-M   'P 1'
#
loop_
_entity.id
_entity.type
_entity.pdbx_description
1 polymer ?
#
loop_
_entity_poly.entity_id
_entity_poly.type
_entity_poly.pdbx_seq_one_letter_code
_entity_poly.pdbx_strand_id
1 'polypeptide(L)'
;MPDEDSPARLMLEGQAGHVAGLALLLAALHSVSDIAGIKDGEFLGLLSACWATAIVLNVVFHQVYVWACWRSELHAHTLSRLFGNSAFLYFTIPFTVFMVLRVLLAFALGWANRGTLSIDPVVGYGVAVVML
;
A
#
# COMPACT_ATOMS: atom_id res chain seq x y z
N MET A 1 -16.54 32.26 19.37
CA MET A 1 -15.84 31.00 19.71
C MET A 1 -15.84 30.17 18.44
N PRO A 2 -14.89 30.35 17.50
CA PRO A 2 -14.86 29.59 16.25
C PRO A 2 -14.02 28.33 16.50
N ASP A 3 -14.31 27.13 16.02
CA ASP A 3 -15.34 26.59 15.14
C ASP A 3 -15.43 25.11 15.55
N GLU A 4 -16.64 24.57 15.67
CA GLU A 4 -16.87 23.18 16.02
C GLU A 4 -16.48 22.36 14.78
N ASP A 5 -15.21 21.97 14.66
CA ASP A 5 -14.76 21.15 13.54
C ASP A 5 -15.60 19.87 13.52
N SER A 6 -16.50 19.77 12.51
CA SER A 6 -17.38 18.63 12.34
C SER A 6 -16.57 17.34 12.39
N PRO A 7 -17.04 16.27 13.06
CA PRO A 7 -16.31 15.00 13.19
C PRO A 7 -15.77 14.46 11.87
N ALA A 8 -16.50 14.69 10.77
CA ALA A 8 -16.08 14.32 9.42
C ALA A 8 -14.82 15.08 8.94
N ARG A 9 -14.69 16.35 9.30
CA ARG A 9 -13.56 17.22 8.93
C ARG A 9 -12.28 16.79 9.65
N LEU A 10 -12.40 16.45 10.94
CA LEU A 10 -11.34 15.85 11.73
C LEU A 10 -10.91 14.50 11.14
N MET A 11 -11.82 13.69 10.60
CA MET A 11 -11.43 12.43 9.94
C MET A 11 -10.66 12.66 8.62
N LEU A 12 -10.95 13.73 7.88
CA LEU A 12 -10.37 14.02 6.56
C LEU A 12 -9.12 14.91 6.60
N GLU A 13 -8.85 15.55 7.72
CA GLU A 13 -7.66 16.39 7.89
C GLU A 13 -6.37 15.57 7.69
N GLY A 14 -5.47 16.10 6.85
CA GLY A 14 -4.23 15.44 6.41
C GLY A 14 -4.40 14.38 5.31
N GLN A 15 -5.62 13.97 4.96
CA GLN A 15 -5.84 12.89 3.97
C GLN A 15 -5.60 13.33 2.53
N ALA A 16 -5.74 14.62 2.22
CA ALA A 16 -5.53 15.13 0.86
C ALA A 16 -4.12 14.80 0.33
N GLY A 17 -3.09 14.90 1.18
CA GLY A 17 -1.72 14.53 0.80
C GLY A 17 -1.56 13.04 0.53
N HIS A 18 -2.17 12.18 1.35
CA HIS A 18 -2.14 10.74 1.16
C HIS A 18 -2.87 10.30 -0.10
N VAL A 19 -4.05 10.89 -0.38
CA VAL A 19 -4.83 10.61 -1.59
C VAL A 19 -4.08 11.11 -2.83
N ALA A 20 -3.51 12.33 -2.78
CA ALA A 20 -2.73 12.86 -3.89
C ALA A 20 -1.48 12.00 -4.17
N GLY A 21 -0.76 11.59 -3.12
CA GLY A 21 0.39 10.70 -3.24
C GLY A 21 0.02 9.33 -3.79
N LEU A 22 -1.08 8.74 -3.31
CA LEU A 22 -1.60 7.49 -3.84
C LEU A 22 -1.99 7.61 -5.32
N ALA A 23 -2.71 8.68 -5.70
CA ALA A 23 -3.10 8.92 -7.07
C ALA A 23 -1.88 9.10 -8.00
N LEU A 24 -0.86 9.82 -7.55
CA LEU A 24 0.40 9.99 -8.28
C LEU A 24 1.12 8.66 -8.49
N LEU A 25 1.24 7.84 -7.44
CA LEU A 25 1.90 6.54 -7.51
C LEU A 25 1.12 5.56 -8.41
N LEU A 26 -0.21 5.55 -8.35
CA LEU A 26 -1.04 4.73 -9.23
C LEU A 26 -0.96 5.19 -10.68
N ALA A 27 -0.90 6.50 -10.93
CA ALA A 27 -0.69 7.04 -12.27
C ALA A 27 0.69 6.64 -12.83
N ALA A 28 1.75 6.76 -12.03
CA ALA A 28 3.09 6.31 -12.40
C ALA A 28 3.13 4.81 -12.71
N LEU A 29 2.50 3.98 -11.87
CA LEU A 29 2.38 2.54 -12.11
C LEU A 29 1.63 2.26 -13.42
N HIS A 30 0.52 2.96 -13.67
CA HIS A 30 -0.25 2.80 -14.90
C HIS A 30 0.59 3.13 -16.14
N SER A 31 1.31 4.26 -16.13
CA SER A 31 2.19 4.67 -17.24
C SER A 31 3.29 3.64 -17.54
N VAL A 32 3.81 2.98 -16.51
CA VAL A 32 4.84 1.95 -16.67
C VAL A 32 4.22 0.61 -17.08
N SER A 33 2.98 0.33 -16.69
CA SER A 33 2.33 -0.98 -16.93
C SER A 33 2.14 -1.32 -18.41
N ASP A 34 2.18 -0.34 -19.31
CA ASP A 34 2.02 -0.55 -20.75
C ASP A 34 3.34 -0.79 -21.49
N ILE A 35 4.47 -0.77 -20.77
CA ILE A 35 5.76 -1.15 -21.33
C ILE A 35 5.77 -2.67 -21.61
N ALA A 36 6.11 -3.03 -22.84
CA ALA A 36 6.23 -4.43 -23.27
C ALA A 36 7.19 -5.22 -22.34
N GLY A 37 6.80 -6.45 -21.98
CA GLY A 37 7.54 -7.29 -21.03
C GLY A 37 7.04 -7.19 -19.58
N ILE A 38 6.50 -6.07 -19.12
CA ILE A 38 6.15 -5.89 -17.69
C ILE A 38 5.02 -6.81 -17.22
N LYS A 39 4.08 -7.14 -18.11
CA LYS A 39 2.91 -7.99 -17.80
C LYS A 39 3.12 -9.46 -18.18
N ASP A 40 4.26 -9.79 -18.82
CA ASP A 40 4.47 -11.09 -19.47
C ASP A 40 5.17 -12.12 -18.55
N GLY A 41 5.46 -11.73 -17.32
CA GLY A 41 6.10 -12.58 -16.32
C GLY A 41 5.13 -13.53 -15.61
N GLU A 42 5.65 -14.59 -15.00
CA GLU A 42 4.86 -15.58 -14.26
C GLU A 42 5.60 -16.08 -13.01
N PHE A 43 4.86 -16.25 -11.91
CA PHE A 43 5.35 -16.91 -10.71
C PHE A 43 4.20 -17.68 -10.03
N LEU A 44 4.45 -18.95 -9.68
CA LEU A 44 3.47 -19.85 -9.06
C LEU A 44 2.16 -20.00 -9.87
N GLY A 45 2.22 -20.00 -11.21
CA GLY A 45 1.02 -20.10 -12.05
C GLY A 45 0.23 -18.79 -12.19
N LEU A 46 0.74 -17.69 -11.62
CA LEU A 46 0.10 -16.37 -11.65
C LEU A 46 0.97 -15.38 -12.44
N LEU A 47 0.32 -14.62 -13.32
CA LEU A 47 0.96 -13.58 -14.11
C LEU A 47 1.49 -12.43 -13.23
N SER A 48 2.53 -11.74 -13.68
CA SER A 48 3.08 -10.55 -13.00
C SER A 48 2.01 -9.47 -12.79
N ALA A 49 1.04 -9.35 -13.70
CA ALA A 49 -0.11 -8.45 -13.55
C ALA A 49 -0.98 -8.78 -12.32
N CYS A 50 -1.17 -10.06 -12.00
CA CYS A 50 -1.91 -10.48 -10.81
C CYS A 50 -1.14 -10.09 -9.53
N TRP A 51 0.18 -10.31 -9.51
CA TRP A 51 1.04 -9.91 -8.40
C TRP A 51 1.07 -8.39 -8.21
N ALA A 52 1.14 -7.63 -9.30
CA ALA A 52 1.08 -6.17 -9.28
C ALA A 52 -0.25 -5.66 -8.71
N THR A 53 -1.36 -6.25 -9.14
CA THR A 53 -2.69 -5.95 -8.61
C THR A 53 -2.78 -6.27 -7.12
N ALA A 54 -2.24 -7.40 -6.67
CA ALA A 54 -2.23 -7.77 -5.25
C ALA A 54 -1.44 -6.78 -4.39
N ILE A 55 -0.27 -6.31 -4.84
CA ILE A 55 0.50 -5.26 -4.14
C ILE A 55 -0.32 -3.98 -4.02
N VAL A 56 -0.93 -3.53 -5.11
CA VAL A 56 -1.74 -2.31 -5.12
C VAL A 56 -2.88 -2.42 -4.12
N LEU A 57 -3.63 -3.53 -4.16
CA LEU A 57 -4.71 -3.79 -3.21
C LEU A 57 -4.21 -3.79 -1.76
N ASN A 58 -3.08 -4.46 -1.49
CA ASN A 58 -2.47 -4.48 -0.17
C ASN A 58 -2.13 -3.07 0.34
N VAL A 59 -1.55 -2.20 -0.50
CA VAL A 59 -1.25 -0.81 -0.14
C VAL A 59 -2.52 -0.02 0.11
N VAL A 60 -3.51 -0.09 -0.79
CA VAL A 60 -4.78 0.64 -0.65
C VAL A 60 -5.52 0.20 0.62
N PHE A 61 -5.70 -1.11 0.85
CA PHE A 61 -6.39 -1.62 2.03
C PHE A 61 -5.66 -1.25 3.32
N HIS A 62 -4.33 -1.33 3.35
CA HIS A 62 -3.56 -0.90 4.51
C HIS A 62 -3.76 0.59 4.82
N GLN A 63 -3.72 1.47 3.79
CA GLN A 63 -3.91 2.90 4.01
C GLN A 63 -5.33 3.22 4.51
N VAL A 64 -6.35 2.58 3.95
CA VAL A 64 -7.74 2.71 4.43
C VAL A 64 -7.88 2.19 5.86
N TYR A 65 -7.24 1.05 6.18
CA TYR A 65 -7.26 0.45 7.51
C TYR A 65 -6.60 1.36 8.55
N VAL A 66 -5.38 1.83 8.29
CA VAL A 66 -4.67 2.75 9.19
C VAL A 66 -5.47 4.03 9.36
N TRP A 67 -6.00 4.60 8.28
CA TRP A 67 -6.88 5.76 8.36
C TRP A 67 -8.10 5.49 9.24
N ALA A 68 -8.85 4.42 9.01
CA ALA A 68 -10.05 4.11 9.79
C ALA A 68 -9.72 3.84 11.27
N CYS A 69 -8.75 2.98 11.55
CA CYS A 69 -8.41 2.55 12.90
C CYS A 69 -7.67 3.63 13.68
N TRP A 70 -6.59 4.18 13.14
CA TRP A 70 -5.77 5.15 13.85
C TRP A 70 -6.47 6.51 13.99
N ARG A 71 -7.17 6.99 12.94
CA ARG A 71 -7.86 8.29 12.99
C ARG A 71 -9.07 8.25 13.91
N SER A 72 -9.84 7.15 13.90
CA SER A 72 -10.97 6.98 14.83
C SER A 72 -10.54 6.80 16.28
N GLU A 73 -9.34 6.25 16.50
CA GLU A 73 -8.74 6.19 17.83
C GLU A 73 -8.28 7.56 18.31
N LEU A 74 -7.62 8.35 17.45
CA LEU A 74 -7.09 9.67 17.81
C LEU A 74 -8.19 10.66 18.26
N HIS A 75 -9.36 10.63 17.61
CA HIS A 75 -10.42 11.61 17.82
C HIS A 75 -11.57 11.12 18.70
N ALA A 76 -11.80 9.81 18.75
CA ALA A 76 -12.97 9.24 19.41
C ALA A 76 -12.65 8.04 20.32
N HIS A 77 -11.38 7.66 20.47
CA HIS A 77 -10.94 6.49 21.25
C HIS A 77 -11.76 5.23 20.94
N THR A 78 -12.14 5.08 19.66
CA THR A 78 -13.18 4.12 19.25
C THR A 78 -12.72 2.69 19.49
N LEU A 79 -11.45 2.36 19.19
CA LEU A 79 -10.90 1.03 19.41
C LEU A 79 -10.74 0.77 20.91
N SER A 80 -10.23 1.74 21.66
CA SER A 80 -10.11 1.62 23.13
C SER A 80 -11.47 1.43 23.80
N ARG A 81 -12.53 2.07 23.30
CA ARG A 81 -13.90 1.92 23.82
C ARG A 81 -14.54 0.59 23.45
N LEU A 82 -14.27 0.06 22.26
CA LEU A 82 -14.83 -1.22 21.80
C LEU A 82 -14.09 -2.44 22.36
N PHE A 83 -12.75 -2.37 22.47
CA PHE A 83 -11.89 -3.51 22.75
C PHE A 83 -11.07 -3.38 24.04
N GLY A 84 -11.17 -2.24 24.75
CA GLY A 84 -10.49 -2.02 26.03
C GLY A 84 -8.98 -2.20 25.93
N ASN A 85 -8.39 -2.95 26.88
CA ASN A 85 -6.96 -3.23 26.91
C ASN A 85 -6.44 -4.01 25.69
N SER A 86 -7.31 -4.66 24.92
CA SER A 86 -6.94 -5.41 23.72
C SER A 86 -6.93 -4.55 22.45
N ALA A 87 -7.36 -3.29 22.51
CA ALA A 87 -7.46 -2.38 21.36
C ALA A 87 -6.15 -2.28 20.57
N PHE A 88 -5.02 -2.22 21.26
CA PHE A 88 -3.71 -2.21 20.63
C PHE A 88 -3.43 -3.50 19.84
N LEU A 89 -3.75 -4.68 20.38
CA LEU A 89 -3.56 -5.96 19.67
C LEU A 89 -4.43 -6.05 18.42
N TYR A 90 -5.69 -5.62 18.50
CA TYR A 90 -6.60 -5.60 17.34
C TYR A 90 -6.15 -4.65 16.24
N PHE A 91 -5.40 -3.60 16.58
CA PHE A 91 -4.75 -2.72 15.62
C PHE A 91 -3.45 -3.32 15.06
N THR A 92 -2.56 -3.80 15.94
CA THR A 92 -1.21 -4.22 15.58
C THR A 92 -1.19 -5.49 14.75
N ILE A 93 -2.10 -6.45 15.00
CA ILE A 93 -2.11 -7.73 14.27
C ILE A 93 -2.38 -7.50 12.77
N PRO A 94 -3.50 -6.88 12.34
CA PRO A 94 -3.73 -6.64 10.92
C PRO A 94 -2.68 -5.71 10.31
N PHE A 95 -2.25 -4.67 11.05
CA PHE A 95 -1.18 -3.77 10.60
C PHE A 95 0.10 -4.55 10.24
N THR A 96 0.53 -5.46 11.13
CA THR A 96 1.74 -6.27 10.94
C THR A 96 1.56 -7.26 9.78
N VAL A 97 0.39 -7.88 9.67
CA VAL A 97 0.06 -8.78 8.56
C VAL A 97 0.19 -8.06 7.21
N PHE A 98 -0.38 -6.86 7.07
CA PHE A 98 -0.24 -6.06 5.84
C PHE A 98 1.22 -5.68 5.54
N MET A 99 2.03 -5.42 6.56
CA MET A 99 3.47 -5.12 6.37
C MET A 99 4.26 -6.33 5.91
N VAL A 100 4.06 -7.49 6.52
CA VAL A 100 4.73 -8.74 6.10
C VAL A 100 4.27 -9.12 4.69
N LEU A 101 2.96 -9.04 4.43
CA LEU A 101 2.39 -9.34 3.12
C LEU A 101 2.96 -8.43 2.04
N ARG A 102 3.25 -7.15 2.34
CA ARG A 102 3.90 -6.24 1.41
C ARG A 102 5.27 -6.76 0.95
N VAL A 103 6.11 -7.22 1.87
CA VAL A 103 7.44 -7.76 1.54
C VAL A 103 7.31 -9.01 0.65
N LEU A 104 6.41 -9.92 1.02
CA LEU A 104 6.19 -11.16 0.28
C LEU A 104 5.67 -10.88 -1.14
N LEU A 105 4.71 -9.97 -1.28
CA LEU A 105 4.14 -9.61 -2.57
C LEU A 105 5.15 -8.87 -3.44
N ALA A 106 5.94 -7.96 -2.88
CA ALA A 106 7.02 -7.26 -3.61
C ALA A 106 8.05 -8.25 -4.15
N PHE A 107 8.46 -9.22 -3.33
CA PHE A 107 9.34 -10.30 -3.77
C PHE A 107 8.69 -11.13 -4.88
N ALA A 108 7.44 -11.56 -4.71
CA ALA A 108 6.72 -12.37 -5.69
C ALA A 108 6.56 -11.64 -7.04
N LEU A 109 6.24 -10.34 -7.03
CA LEU A 109 6.15 -9.53 -8.25
C LEU A 109 7.52 -9.40 -8.93
N GLY A 110 8.57 -9.06 -8.17
CA GLY A 110 9.92 -8.94 -8.71
C GLY A 110 10.42 -10.26 -9.30
N TRP A 111 10.08 -11.38 -8.67
CA TRP A 111 10.38 -12.70 -9.20
C TRP A 111 9.56 -13.05 -10.44
N ALA A 112 8.27 -12.74 -10.47
CA ALA A 112 7.41 -12.97 -11.62
C ALA A 112 7.92 -12.18 -12.83
N ASN A 113 8.32 -10.93 -12.62
CA ASN A 113 8.76 -10.01 -13.66
C ASN A 113 10.28 -10.08 -13.96
N ARG A 114 10.96 -11.15 -13.54
CA ARG A 114 12.42 -11.27 -13.71
C ARG A 114 12.80 -11.44 -15.18
N GLY A 115 13.74 -10.63 -15.67
CA GLY A 115 14.30 -10.78 -17.02
C GLY A 115 13.31 -10.53 -18.16
N THR A 116 12.15 -9.93 -17.87
CA THR A 116 11.14 -9.59 -18.88
C THR A 116 11.40 -8.24 -19.53
N LEU A 117 12.02 -7.29 -18.82
CA LEU A 117 12.53 -6.06 -19.43
C LEU A 117 13.82 -6.34 -20.20
N SER A 118 13.87 -5.86 -21.44
CA SER A 118 15.07 -5.84 -22.29
C SER A 118 16.09 -4.77 -21.88
N ILE A 119 16.24 -4.52 -20.57
CA ILE A 119 17.26 -3.61 -20.02
C ILE A 119 18.47 -4.39 -19.54
N ASP A 120 19.64 -3.75 -19.55
CA ASP A 120 20.83 -4.33 -18.96
C ASP A 120 20.59 -4.65 -17.46
N PRO A 121 20.88 -5.88 -17.01
CA PRO A 121 20.61 -6.29 -15.63
C PRO A 121 21.29 -5.40 -14.58
N VAL A 122 22.48 -4.85 -14.86
CA VAL A 122 23.21 -3.96 -13.94
C VAL A 122 22.45 -2.66 -13.75
N VAL A 123 21.87 -2.11 -14.82
CA VAL A 123 21.01 -0.92 -14.76
C VAL A 123 19.72 -1.23 -13.98
N GLY A 124 19.13 -2.41 -14.21
CA GLY A 124 17.96 -2.87 -13.46
C GLY A 124 18.21 -2.98 -11.95
N TYR A 125 19.33 -3.58 -11.54
CA TYR A 125 19.70 -3.66 -10.12
C TYR A 125 20.03 -2.29 -9.52
N GLY A 126 20.67 -1.39 -10.29
CA GLY A 126 20.94 -0.02 -9.84
C GLY A 126 19.67 0.75 -9.51
N VAL A 127 18.65 0.70 -10.38
CA VAL A 127 17.34 1.32 -10.13
C VAL A 127 16.65 0.70 -8.91
N ALA A 128 16.69 -0.63 -8.78
CA ALA A 128 16.07 -1.31 -7.65
C ALA A 128 16.66 -0.87 -6.30
N VAL A 129 17.98 -0.68 -6.19
CA VAL A 129 18.63 -0.21 -4.96
C VAL A 129 18.24 1.24 -4.61
N VAL A 130 18.05 2.11 -5.60
CA VAL A 130 17.64 3.51 -5.37
C VAL A 130 16.18 3.60 -4.92
N MET A 131 15.32 2.67 -5.36
CA MET A 131 13.89 2.67 -5.06
C MET A 131 13.50 1.89 -3.80
N LEU A 132 14.42 1.12 -3.21
CA LEU A 132 14.21 0.34 -1.98
C LEU A 132 14.46 1.19 -0.73
#